data_AF-A0A8W8M7N9-F1
#
_entry.id   AF-A0A8W8M7N9-F1
#
_cell.length_a   1.000
_cell.length_b   1.000
_cell.length_c   1.000
_cell.angle_alpha   90.00
_cell.angle_beta   90.00
_cell.angle_gamma   90.00
#
_symmetry.space_group_name_H-M   'P 1'
#
loop_
_entity.id
_entity.type
_entity.pdbx_description
1 polymer ?
#
loop_
_entity_poly.entity_id
_entity_poly.type
_entity_poly.pdbx_seq_one_letter_code
_entity_poly.pdbx_strand_id
1 'polypeptide(L)'
;EDALTHLLNYVWPNIFETSPHVVQAFMGSIEGMRVGIGPSKILQYALQGLFHPARKVRDVYWKVYNTVYIGAQDGMIPAYPRVPNDQKNNYVRYELDYIL
;
A
#
# COMPACT_ATOMS: atom_id res chain seq x y z
N GLU A 1 10.85 -9.04 11.00
CA GLU A 1 9.82 -8.11 10.51
C GLU A 1 9.50 -6.98 11.49
N ASP A 2 9.46 -7.26 12.80
CA ASP A 2 9.05 -6.28 13.84
C ASP A 2 9.88 -4.99 13.88
N ALA A 3 11.22 -5.10 13.87
CA ALA A 3 12.09 -3.93 13.90
C ALA A 3 11.92 -3.02 12.67
N LEU A 4 11.78 -3.62 11.48
CA LEU A 4 11.55 -2.87 10.25
C LEU A 4 10.15 -2.24 10.22
N THR A 5 9.14 -2.94 10.72
CA THR A 5 7.79 -2.38 10.90
C THR A 5 7.80 -1.20 11.87
N HIS A 6 8.57 -1.31 12.96
CA HIS A 6 8.75 -0.21 13.90
C HIS A 6 9.41 1.00 13.23
N LEU A 7 10.49 0.80 12.47
CA LEU A 7 11.14 1.87 11.71
C LEU A 7 10.22 2.47 10.63
N LEU A 8 9.39 1.65 9.97
CA LEU A 8 8.41 2.13 9.00
C LEU A 8 7.47 3.17 9.62
N ASN A 9 7.10 3.03 10.89
CA ASN A 9 6.25 4.02 11.57
C ASN A 9 6.92 5.40 11.71
N TYR A 10 8.25 5.46 11.73
CA TYR A 10 9.00 6.73 11.73
C TYR A 10 9.25 7.26 10.31
N VAL A 11 9.34 6.36 9.33
CA VAL A 11 9.52 6.71 7.92
C VAL A 11 8.22 7.25 7.31
N TRP A 12 7.06 6.64 7.63
CA TRP A 12 5.77 6.92 7.00
C TRP A 12 5.29 8.40 7.10
N PRO A 13 5.49 9.12 8.22
CA PRO A 13 5.13 10.54 8.31
C PRO A 13 5.77 11.42 7.24
N ASN A 14 6.93 11.01 6.70
CA ASN A 14 7.66 11.76 5.66
C ASN A 14 7.04 11.61 4.26
N ILE A 15 5.93 10.87 4.11
CA ILE A 15 5.23 10.70 2.84
C ILE A 15 4.85 12.04 2.19
N PHE A 16 4.55 13.07 2.99
CA PHE A 16 4.16 14.40 2.50
C PHE A 16 5.30 15.38 2.29
N GLU A 17 6.54 14.91 2.29
CA GLU A 17 7.68 15.76 2.00
C GLU A 17 7.64 16.33 0.58
N THR A 18 8.26 17.50 0.42
CA THR A 18 8.30 18.23 -0.86
C THR A 18 9.70 18.32 -1.43
N SER A 19 10.74 18.16 -0.61
CA SER A 19 12.12 18.16 -1.06
C SER A 19 12.40 16.96 -1.97
N PRO A 20 12.86 17.15 -3.24
CA PRO A 20 13.03 16.07 -4.19
C PRO A 20 13.94 14.93 -3.70
N HIS A 21 15.03 15.26 -3.01
CA HIS A 21 15.96 14.27 -2.49
C HIS A 21 15.36 13.45 -1.35
N VAL A 22 14.58 14.09 -0.47
CA VAL A 22 13.92 13.41 0.65
C VAL A 22 12.79 12.52 0.15
N VAL A 23 12.02 12.99 -0.85
CA VAL A 23 10.99 12.18 -1.50
C VAL A 23 11.59 10.94 -2.16
N GLN A 24 12.72 11.07 -2.85
CA GLN A 24 13.43 9.92 -3.43
C GLN A 24 13.92 8.95 -2.35
N ALA A 25 14.48 9.46 -1.26
CA ALA A 25 14.91 8.63 -0.13
C ALA A 25 13.72 7.90 0.53
N PHE A 26 12.60 8.59 0.72
CA PHE A 26 11.35 7.98 1.20
C PHE A 26 10.89 6.87 0.27
N MET A 27 10.75 7.12 -1.04
CA MET A 27 10.32 6.10 -1.99
C MET A 27 11.28 4.90 -2.03
N GLY A 28 12.60 5.14 -1.99
CA GLY A 28 13.59 4.06 -1.91
C GLY A 28 13.48 3.24 -0.61
N SER A 29 13.19 3.90 0.51
CA SER A 29 12.91 3.19 1.77
C SER A 29 11.65 2.33 1.67
N ILE A 30 10.59 2.79 0.98
CA ILE A 30 9.39 1.99 0.76
C ILE A 30 9.68 0.75 -0.09
N GLU A 31 10.50 0.88 -1.14
CA GLU A 31 10.94 -0.27 -1.94
C GLU A 31 11.74 -1.28 -1.12
N GLY A 32 12.66 -0.81 -0.26
CA GLY A 32 13.41 -1.65 0.65
C GLY A 32 12.52 -2.35 1.68
N MET A 33 11.59 -1.61 2.29
CA MET A 33 10.64 -2.15 3.26
C MET A 33 9.69 -3.17 2.60
N ARG A 34 9.23 -2.94 1.38
CA ARG A 34 8.44 -3.91 0.61
C ARG A 34 9.13 -5.27 0.49
N VAL A 35 10.44 -5.30 0.28
CA VAL A 35 11.23 -6.54 0.25
C VAL A 35 11.46 -7.11 1.65
N GLY A 36 11.72 -6.24 2.65
CA GLY A 36 12.08 -6.66 4.00
C GLY A 36 10.92 -7.11 4.91
N ILE A 37 9.72 -6.56 4.75
CA ILE A 37 8.51 -6.91 5.53
C ILE A 37 7.33 -7.36 4.66
N GLY A 38 7.51 -7.41 3.34
CA GLY A 38 6.51 -7.86 2.38
C GLY A 38 5.59 -6.75 1.84
N PRO A 39 5.04 -6.94 0.62
CA PRO A 39 4.17 -5.96 -0.03
C PRO A 39 2.83 -5.78 0.69
N SER A 40 2.32 -6.83 1.35
CA SER A 40 1.06 -6.82 2.09
C SER A 40 1.03 -5.78 3.20
N LYS A 41 2.14 -5.63 3.94
CA LYS A 41 2.23 -4.66 5.04
C LYS A 41 2.24 -3.23 4.51
N ILE A 42 2.99 -2.96 3.43
CA ILE A 42 3.00 -1.63 2.81
C ILE A 42 1.63 -1.29 2.22
N LEU A 43 0.94 -2.26 1.58
CA LEU A 43 -0.42 -2.07 1.10
C LEU A 43 -1.36 -1.66 2.23
N GLN A 44 -1.29 -2.30 3.40
CA GLN A 44 -2.10 -1.93 4.57
C GLN A 44 -1.91 -0.46 4.98
N TYR A 45 -0.69 0.06 4.95
CA TYR A 45 -0.42 1.48 5.24
C TYR A 45 -0.93 2.41 4.13
N ALA A 46 -0.88 1.96 2.87
CA ALA A 46 -1.31 2.75 1.72
C ALA A 46 -2.85 2.83 1.58
N LEU A 47 -3.59 1.79 1.96
CA LEU A 47 -5.04 1.70 1.72
C LEU A 47 -5.83 2.91 2.24
N GLN A 48 -5.45 3.48 3.40
CA GLN A 48 -6.15 4.61 4.01
C GLN A 48 -6.14 5.89 3.15
N GLY A 49 -5.15 6.07 2.27
CA GLY A 49 -4.98 7.30 1.49
C GLY A 49 -5.42 7.19 0.03
N LEU A 50 -5.68 5.98 -0.49
CA LEU A 50 -6.02 5.78 -1.91
C LEU A 50 -7.32 6.49 -2.32
N PHE A 51 -8.35 6.40 -1.47
CA PHE A 51 -9.66 7.02 -1.71
C PHE A 51 -9.93 8.21 -0.79
N HIS A 52 -8.89 8.79 -0.20
CA HIS A 52 -9.02 9.95 0.69
C HIS A 52 -9.64 11.15 -0.05
N PRO A 53 -10.52 11.99 0.56
CA PRO A 53 -11.20 13.09 -0.15
C PRO A 53 -10.27 14.18 -0.71
N ALA A 54 -9.16 14.44 -0.02
CA ALA A 54 -8.17 15.43 -0.46
C ALA A 54 -7.30 14.90 -1.61
N ARG A 55 -7.26 15.63 -2.74
CA ARG A 55 -6.43 15.30 -3.91
C ARG A 55 -4.95 15.14 -3.56
N LYS A 56 -4.39 16.08 -2.80
CA LYS A 56 -2.98 16.06 -2.37
C LYS A 56 -2.61 14.77 -1.62
N VAL A 57 -3.53 14.20 -0.86
CA VAL A 57 -3.29 12.92 -0.17
C VAL A 57 -3.28 11.78 -1.18
N ARG A 58 -4.28 11.71 -2.05
CA ARG A 58 -4.38 10.67 -3.08
C ARG A 58 -3.16 10.64 -3.99
N ASP A 59 -2.70 11.80 -4.46
CA ASP A 59 -1.58 11.87 -5.42
C ASP A 59 -0.33 11.14 -4.91
N VAL A 60 -0.02 11.28 -3.62
CA VAL A 60 1.16 10.64 -3.02
C VAL A 60 0.89 9.18 -2.65
N TYR A 61 -0.28 8.86 -2.11
CA TYR A 61 -0.61 7.48 -1.75
C TYR A 61 -0.75 6.57 -2.98
N TRP A 62 -1.29 7.06 -4.08
CA TRP A 62 -1.30 6.35 -5.35
C TRP A 62 0.11 6.14 -5.89
N LYS A 63 1.01 7.10 -5.72
CA LYS A 63 2.42 6.93 -6.09
C LYS A 63 3.07 5.78 -5.32
N VAL A 64 2.85 5.70 -3.99
CA VAL A 64 3.33 4.58 -3.17
C VAL A 64 2.74 3.25 -3.63
N TYR A 65 1.42 3.20 -3.83
CA TYR A 65 0.74 2.00 -4.32
C TYR A 65 1.31 1.52 -5.65
N ASN A 66 1.53 2.43 -6.61
CA ASN A 66 2.09 2.08 -7.92
C ASN A 66 3.49 1.45 -7.80
N THR A 67 4.34 2.00 -6.94
CA THR A 67 5.68 1.44 -6.67
C THR A 67 5.58 0.02 -6.11
N VAL A 68 4.70 -0.23 -5.14
CA VAL A 68 4.51 -1.57 -4.56
C VAL A 68 3.94 -2.55 -5.59
N TYR A 69 2.95 -2.09 -6.36
CA TYR A 69 2.27 -2.88 -7.40
C TYR A 69 3.25 -3.33 -8.48
N ILE A 70 4.10 -2.43 -8.99
CA ILE A 70 5.12 -2.78 -9.99
C ILE A 70 6.14 -3.78 -9.41
N GLY A 71 6.48 -3.66 -8.12
CA GLY A 71 7.52 -4.48 -7.50
C GLY A 71 7.10 -5.88 -7.04
N ALA A 72 5.84 -6.10 -6.68
CA ALA A 72 5.33 -7.41 -6.25
C ALA A 72 3.79 -7.52 -6.36
N GLN A 73 3.28 -7.41 -7.58
CA GLN A 73 1.85 -7.50 -7.87
C GLN A 73 1.19 -8.79 -7.33
N ASP A 74 1.81 -9.95 -7.56
CA ASP A 74 1.27 -11.24 -7.13
C ASP A 74 1.22 -11.37 -5.59
N GLY A 75 2.25 -10.85 -4.91
CA GLY A 75 2.30 -10.83 -3.44
C GLY A 75 1.21 -9.96 -2.79
N MET A 76 0.51 -9.11 -3.55
CA MET A 76 -0.60 -8.30 -3.04
C MET A 76 -1.96 -9.01 -3.09
N ILE A 77 -2.11 -10.05 -3.92
CA ILE A 77 -3.37 -10.79 -4.08
C ILE A 77 -4.01 -11.22 -2.75
N PRO A 78 -3.27 -11.84 -1.79
CA PRO A 78 -3.84 -12.24 -0.50
C PRO A 78 -4.12 -11.06 0.44
N ALA A 79 -3.58 -9.87 0.16
CA ALA A 79 -3.67 -8.71 1.04
C ALA A 79 -4.75 -7.70 0.66
N TYR A 80 -5.36 -7.81 -0.54
CA TYR A 80 -6.45 -6.92 -0.93
C TYR A 80 -7.65 -7.08 0.02
N PRO A 81 -8.20 -5.98 0.55
CA PRO A 81 -9.35 -6.03 1.43
C PRO A 81 -10.58 -6.55 0.68
N ARG A 82 -11.48 -7.22 1.41
CA ARG A 82 -12.77 -7.62 0.86
C ARG A 82 -13.64 -6.38 0.69
N VAL A 83 -14.06 -6.10 -0.54
CA VAL A 83 -15.03 -5.05 -0.87
C VAL A 83 -16.38 -5.72 -1.10
N PRO A 84 -17.44 -5.34 -0.36
CA PRO A 84 -18.78 -5.91 -0.57
C PRO A 84 -19.35 -5.47 -1.91
N ASN A 85 -20.19 -6.31 -2.50
CA ASN A 85 -20.91 -5.95 -3.73
C ASN A 85 -21.84 -4.75 -3.48
N ASP A 86 -22.08 -3.98 -4.53
CA ASP A 86 -23.13 -2.97 -4.55
C ASP A 86 -24.29 -3.40 -5.47
N GLN A 87 -25.30 -2.54 -5.64
CA GLN A 87 -26.47 -2.85 -6.49
C GLN A 87 -26.13 -3.03 -7.97
N LYS A 88 -25.00 -2.50 -8.44
CA LYS A 88 -24.60 -2.44 -9.85
C LYS A 88 -23.46 -3.40 -10.18
N ASN A 89 -22.62 -3.72 -9.21
CA ASN A 89 -21.32 -4.35 -9.40
C ASN A 89 -21.06 -5.46 -8.39
N ASN A 90 -20.45 -6.54 -8.89
CA ASN A 90 -19.94 -7.63 -8.07
C ASN A 90 -18.42 -7.42 -7.84
N TYR A 91 -18.03 -7.17 -6.59
CA TYR A 91 -16.64 -6.90 -6.18
C TYR A 91 -16.00 -8.03 -5.37
N VAL A 92 -16.81 -8.95 -4.82
CA VAL A 92 -16.32 -10.08 -4.02
C VAL A 92 -15.63 -11.12 -4.92
N ARG A 93 -14.48 -11.62 -4.47
CA ARG A 93 -13.71 -12.71 -5.09
C ARG A 93 -14.12 -14.04 -4.45
N TYR A 94 -15.18 -14.66 -4.97
CA TYR A 94 -15.81 -15.84 -4.37
C TYR A 94 -14.93 -17.08 -4.34
N GLU A 95 -13.98 -17.18 -5.27
CA GLU A 95 -13.03 -18.30 -5.37
C GLU A 95 -12.14 -18.42 -4.13
N LEU A 96 -11.93 -17.31 -3.41
CA LEU A 96 -11.16 -17.28 -2.16
C LEU A 96 -11.97 -17.72 -0.92
N ASP A 97 -13.29 -17.87 -1.05
CA ASP A 97 -14.18 -18.28 0.04
C ASP A 97 -14.43 -19.81 0.05
N TYR A 98 -13.89 -20.56 -0.92
CA TYR A 98 -14.06 -22.01 -0.95
C TYR A 98 -13.36 -22.69 0.23
N ILE A 99 -14.11 -23.53 0.95
CA ILE A 99 -13.63 -24.43 1.99
C ILE A 99 -14.00 -25.84 1.54
N LEU A 100 -13.00 -26.68 1.30
CA LEU A 100 -13.15 -28.08 0.90
C LEU A 100 -13.11 -29.01 2.12
#